data_AF-A0A943B1B5-F1
#
_entry.id   AF-A0A943B1B5-F1
#
_cell.length_a   1.000
_cell.length_b   1.000
_cell.length_c   1.000
_cell.angle_alpha   90.00
_cell.angle_beta   90.00
_cell.angle_gamma   90.00
#
_symmetry.space_group_name_H-M   'P 1'
#
loop_
_entity.id
_entity.type
_entity.pdbx_description
1 polymer ?
#
loop_
_entity_poly.entity_id
_entity_poly.type
_entity_poly.pdbx_seq_one_letter_code
_entity_poly.pdbx_strand_id
1 'polypeptide(L)'
;MMKKFNTVLLGATLLLAACGGGKKAKEADTIKIGCTAPLTGPVAIYGVTSSNGSKLAMDEINKNGGILGKQVEFTVLDSKGDPTEAITAYNK
;
A
#
# COMPACT_ATOMS: atom_id res chain seq x y z
N MET A 1 40.87 49.90 -10.31
CA MET A 1 40.66 49.36 -8.96
C MET A 1 39.52 48.36 -9.00
N MET A 2 39.75 47.19 -8.37
CA MET A 2 38.83 46.09 -8.05
C MET A 2 38.08 45.38 -9.18
N LYS A 3 38.68 44.24 -9.54
CA LYS A 3 38.24 43.22 -10.51
C LYS A 3 37.27 42.24 -9.83
N LYS A 4 36.18 41.95 -10.54
CA LYS A 4 35.35 40.74 -10.59
C LYS A 4 35.93 39.54 -9.80
N PHE A 5 35.39 39.20 -8.63
CA PHE A 5 35.88 38.06 -7.83
C PHE A 5 34.83 37.29 -7.00
N ASN A 6 33.54 37.34 -7.34
CA ASN A 6 32.49 36.71 -6.50
C ASN A 6 31.72 35.53 -7.11
N THR A 7 32.19 34.90 -8.19
CA THR A 7 31.41 33.85 -8.89
C THR A 7 31.94 32.41 -8.70
N VAL A 8 32.89 32.17 -7.79
CA VAL A 8 33.47 30.82 -7.58
C VAL A 8 33.18 30.34 -6.16
N LEU A 9 31.92 30.01 -5.86
CA LEU A 9 31.58 29.21 -4.67
C LEU A 9 30.32 28.35 -4.85
N LEU A 10 29.97 27.98 -6.08
CA LEU A 10 28.80 27.13 -6.39
C LEU A 10 29.19 25.73 -6.93
N GLY A 11 30.48 25.36 -6.86
CA GLY A 11 31.00 24.17 -7.55
C GLY A 11 31.36 22.96 -6.68
N ALA A 12 31.33 23.05 -5.35
CA ALA A 12 31.95 22.02 -4.50
C ALA A 12 30.98 21.16 -3.66
N THR A 13 29.67 21.46 -3.62
CA THR A 13 28.70 20.69 -2.82
C THR A 13 28.00 19.55 -3.58
N LEU A 14 28.27 19.38 -4.88
CA LEU A 14 27.64 18.34 -5.71
C LEU A 14 28.31 16.95 -5.63
N LEU A 15 29.42 16.80 -4.90
CA LEU A 15 30.19 15.54 -4.87
C LEU A 15 29.84 14.61 -3.70
N LEU A 16 29.00 15.03 -2.75
CA LEU A 16 28.61 14.19 -1.60
C LEU A 16 27.28 13.46 -1.77
N ALA A 17 26.52 13.73 -2.84
CA ALA A 17 25.28 13.02 -3.13
C ALA A 17 25.48 11.69 -3.89
N ALA A 18 26.72 11.36 -4.28
CA ALA A 18 27.01 10.22 -5.17
C ALA A 18 27.42 8.91 -4.47
N CYS A 19 27.61 8.90 -3.14
CA CYS A 19 28.07 7.70 -2.41
C CYS A 19 27.11 7.19 -1.32
N GLY A 20 25.90 7.75 -1.19
CA GLY A 20 24.86 7.16 -0.36
C GLY A 20 24.23 6.00 -1.12
N GLY A 21 24.78 4.79 -0.95
CA GLY A 21 24.32 3.56 -1.58
C GLY A 21 22.79 3.49 -1.66
N GLY A 22 22.27 3.87 -2.82
CA GLY A 22 20.87 3.73 -3.15
C GLY A 22 20.61 2.24 -3.16
N LYS A 23 20.09 1.73 -2.03
CA LYS A 23 19.29 0.50 -2.05
C LYS A 23 18.31 0.76 -3.18
N LYS A 24 18.52 0.13 -4.34
CA LYS A 24 17.48 0.06 -5.37
C LYS A 24 16.25 -0.36 -4.60
N ALA A 25 15.27 0.53 -4.48
CA ALA A 25 13.98 0.18 -3.91
C ALA A 25 13.53 -0.97 -4.80
N LYS A 26 13.65 -2.20 -4.28
CA LYS A 26 13.14 -3.39 -4.92
C LYS A 26 11.68 -3.05 -5.14
N GLU A 27 11.22 -2.97 -6.39
CA GLU A 27 9.79 -2.79 -6.68
C GLU A 27 9.07 -3.84 -5.83
N ALA A 28 8.46 -3.36 -4.76
CA ALA A 28 7.84 -4.25 -3.81
C ALA A 28 6.50 -4.58 -4.44
N ASP A 29 6.42 -5.71 -5.16
CA ASP A 29 5.13 -6.18 -5.67
C ASP A 29 4.14 -6.20 -4.51
N THR A 30 3.02 -5.50 -4.68
CA THR A 30 1.92 -5.45 -3.71
C THR A 30 1.34 -6.83 -3.51
N ILE A 31 1.09 -7.21 -2.27
CA ILE A 31 0.36 -8.44 -1.94
C ILE A 31 -1.13 -8.14 -2.05
N LYS A 32 -1.80 -8.74 -3.03
CA LYS A 32 -3.25 -8.61 -3.20
C LYS A 32 -3.97 -9.68 -2.39
N ILE A 33 -4.86 -9.27 -1.50
CA ILE A 33 -5.69 -10.15 -0.68
C ILE A 33 -7.16 -9.86 -0.99
N GLY A 34 -7.85 -10.86 -1.53
CA GLY A 34 -9.29 -10.84 -1.72
C GLY A 34 -10.02 -11.53 -0.57
N CYS A 35 -11.19 -11.03 -0.21
CA CYS A 35 -12.09 -11.62 0.77
C CYS A 35 -13.53 -11.53 0.27
N THR A 36 -14.32 -12.58 0.46
CA THR A 36 -15.78 -12.54 0.25
C THR A 36 -16.47 -12.41 1.59
N ALA A 37 -17.43 -11.48 1.68
CA ALA A 37 -18.24 -11.27 2.88
C ALA A 37 -19.65 -10.80 2.48
N PRO A 38 -20.68 -11.09 3.30
CA PRO A 38 -22.01 -10.53 3.04
C PRO A 38 -21.99 -9.05 3.43
N LEU A 39 -21.76 -8.16 2.46
CA LEU A 39 -21.77 -6.71 2.69
C LEU A 39 -23.18 -6.14 2.53
N THR A 40 -24.04 -6.86 1.81
CA THR A 40 -25.48 -6.62 1.72
C THR A 40 -26.27 -7.89 2.08
N GLY A 41 -27.60 -7.80 2.08
CA GLY A 41 -28.49 -8.91 2.39
C GLY A 41 -28.78 -9.11 3.88
N PRO A 42 -29.46 -10.21 4.26
CA PRO A 42 -30.05 -10.38 5.59
C PRO A 42 -29.02 -10.55 6.72
N VAL A 43 -27.78 -10.93 6.38
CA VAL A 43 -26.69 -11.18 7.33
C VAL A 43 -25.57 -10.14 7.21
N ALA A 44 -25.84 -8.99 6.58
CA ALA A 44 -24.85 -7.95 6.28
C ALA A 44 -24.10 -7.44 7.52
N ILE A 45 -24.78 -7.40 8.67
CA ILE A 45 -24.17 -6.91 9.93
C ILE A 45 -22.88 -7.65 10.27
N TYR A 46 -22.83 -8.97 10.04
CA TYR A 46 -21.65 -9.78 10.32
C TYR A 46 -20.53 -9.51 9.30
N GLY A 47 -20.86 -9.39 8.01
CA GLY A 47 -19.87 -9.12 6.98
C GLY A 47 -19.29 -7.72 7.06
N VAL A 48 -20.12 -6.70 7.32
CA VAL A 48 -19.66 -5.31 7.49
C VAL A 48 -18.74 -5.18 8.70
N THR A 49 -19.14 -5.71 9.86
CA THR A 49 -18.33 -5.60 11.09
C THR A 49 -16.99 -6.31 10.96
N SER A 50 -16.98 -7.55 10.48
CA SER A 50 -15.74 -8.30 10.23
C SER A 50 -14.86 -7.64 9.17
N SER A 51 -15.43 -7.16 8.07
CA SER A 51 -14.68 -6.49 6.99
C SER A 51 -14.02 -5.20 7.45
N ASN A 52 -14.71 -4.42 8.32
CA ASN A 52 -14.13 -3.21 8.89
C ASN A 52 -12.95 -3.54 9.81
N GLY A 53 -13.05 -4.59 10.63
CA GLY A 53 -11.94 -5.07 11.44
C GLY A 53 -10.75 -5.53 10.59
N SER A 54 -11.00 -6.30 9.53
CA SER A 54 -9.96 -6.73 8.60
C SER A 54 -9.28 -5.55 7.91
N LYS A 55 -10.04 -4.55 7.45
CA LYS A 55 -9.48 -3.33 6.85
C LYS A 55 -8.57 -2.57 7.82
N LEU A 56 -9.03 -2.37 9.07
CA LEU A 56 -8.23 -1.73 10.10
C LEU A 56 -6.90 -2.47 10.33
N ALA A 57 -6.95 -3.80 10.42
CA ALA A 57 -5.75 -4.61 10.59
C ALA A 57 -4.78 -4.49 9.39
N MET A 58 -5.30 -4.51 8.16
CA MET A 58 -4.47 -4.33 6.95
C MET A 58 -3.84 -2.93 6.90
N ASP A 59 -4.57 -1.90 7.29
CA ASP A 59 -4.06 -0.53 7.38
C ASP A 59 -2.92 -0.43 8.41
N GLU A 60 -3.08 -1.06 9.58
CA GLU A 60 -2.04 -1.12 10.61
C GLU A 60 -0.80 -1.90 10.14
N ILE A 61 -0.99 -3.03 9.46
CA ILE A 61 0.10 -3.81 8.85
C ILE A 61 0.88 -2.96 7.84
N ASN A 62 0.17 -2.27 6.94
CA ASN A 62 0.77 -1.41 5.93
C ASN A 62 1.55 -0.24 6.54
N LYS A 63 0.98 0.41 7.56
CA LYS A 63 1.65 1.47 8.35
C LYS A 63 2.94 0.97 9.01
N ASN A 64 3.01 -0.31 9.39
CA ASN A 64 4.17 -0.94 10.01
C ASN A 64 5.15 -1.58 9.00
N GLY A 65 5.08 -1.19 7.73
CA GLY A 65 6.02 -1.64 6.70
C GLY A 65 5.54 -2.84 5.88
N GLY A 66 4.29 -3.27 6.08
CA GLY A 66 3.66 -4.33 5.31
C GLY A 66 4.14 -5.73 5.68
N ILE A 67 3.86 -6.72 4.83
CA ILE A 67 4.23 -8.11 5.03
C ILE A 67 5.50 -8.39 4.23
N LEU A 68 6.59 -8.76 4.91
CA LEU A 68 7.90 -8.99 4.29
C LEU A 68 8.39 -7.77 3.46
N GLY A 69 8.04 -6.56 3.89
CA GLY A 69 8.37 -5.31 3.21
C GLY A 69 7.49 -4.98 2.00
N LYS A 70 6.40 -5.73 1.77
CA LYS A 70 5.44 -5.49 0.70
C LYS A 70 4.12 -4.95 1.26
N GLN A 71 3.58 -3.94 0.61
CA GLN A 71 2.26 -3.39 0.96
C GLN A 71 1.15 -4.37 0.59
N VAL A 72 0.06 -4.35 1.35
CA VAL A 72 -1.13 -5.16 1.13
C VAL A 72 -2.21 -4.31 0.47
N GLU A 73 -2.76 -4.80 -0.63
CA GLU A 73 -4.01 -4.30 -1.21
C GLU A 73 -5.12 -5.27 -0.81
N PHE A 74 -6.04 -4.80 0.03
CA PHE A 74 -7.13 -5.61 0.56
C PHE A 74 -8.47 -5.22 -0.06
N THR A 75 -9.11 -6.18 -0.73
CA THR A 75 -10.41 -5.98 -1.39
C THR A 75 -11.43 -6.94 -0.81
N VAL A 76 -12.61 -6.41 -0.48
CA VAL A 76 -13.74 -7.21 -0.02
C VAL A 76 -14.84 -7.18 -1.08
N LEU A 77 -15.30 -8.36 -1.47
CA LEU A 77 -16.32 -8.58 -2.47
C LEU A 77 -17.61 -9.04 -1.79
N ASP A 78 -18.74 -8.46 -2.21
CA ASP A 78 -20.04 -8.73 -1.61
C ASP A 78 -20.60 -10.06 -2.07
N SER A 79 -20.81 -10.99 -1.14
CA SER A 79 -21.50 -12.26 -1.39
C SER A 79 -23.01 -12.18 -1.23
N LYS A 80 -23.55 -11.06 -0.73
CA LYS A 80 -24.98 -10.84 -0.44
C LYS A 80 -25.61 -11.84 0.54
N GLY A 81 -24.80 -12.70 1.17
CA GLY A 81 -25.27 -13.84 1.95
C GLY A 81 -25.83 -14.98 1.11
N ASP A 82 -25.51 -15.03 -0.19
CA ASP A 82 -26.00 -16.03 -1.14
C ASP A 82 -24.84 -16.87 -1.72
N PRO A 83 -24.97 -18.21 -1.83
CA PRO A 83 -23.91 -19.08 -2.34
C PRO A 83 -23.53 -18.83 -3.80
N THR A 84 -24.50 -18.51 -4.67
CA THR A 84 -24.24 -18.26 -6.10
C THR A 84 -23.49 -16.94 -6.26
N GLU A 85 -23.94 -15.89 -5.58
CA GLU A 85 -23.26 -14.59 -5.58
C GLU A 85 -21.86 -14.69 -4.96
N ALA A 86 -21.67 -15.52 -3.93
CA ALA A 86 -20.34 -15.79 -3.36
C ALA A 86 -19.36 -16.39 -4.39
N ILE A 87 -19.81 -17.33 -5.22
CA ILE A 87 -19.00 -17.91 -6.29
C ILE A 87 -18.70 -16.87 -7.38
N THR A 88 -19.71 -16.07 -7.78
CA THR A 88 -19.52 -14.99 -8.74
C THR A 88 -18.52 -13.95 -8.24
N ALA A 89 -18.61 -13.56 -6.97
CA ALA A 89 -17.67 -12.67 -6.32
C ALA A 89 -16.26 -13.28 -6.29
N TYR A 90 -16.10 -14.53 -5.90
CA TYR A 90 -14.80 -15.19 -5.82
C TYR A 90 -14.05 -15.28 -7.17
N ASN A 91 -14.78 -15.40 -8.28
CA ASN A 91 -14.20 -15.55 -9.62
C ASN A 91 -13.80 -14.22 -10.28
N LYS A 92 -13.95 -13.08 -9.60
CA LYS A 92 -13.42 -11.78 -10.06
C LYS A 92 -11.93 -11.64 -9.79
#